data_AF-A6JXK7-F1
#
_entry.id   AF-A6JXK7-F1
#
_cell.length_a   1.000
_cell.length_b   1.000
_cell.length_c   1.000
_cell.angle_alpha   90.00
_cell.angle_beta   90.00
_cell.angle_gamma   90.00
#
_symmetry.space_group_name_H-M   'P 1'
#
loop_
_entity.id
_entity.type
_entity.pdbx_description
1 polymer ?
#
loop_
_entity_poly.entity_id
_entity_poly.type
_entity_poly.pdbx_seq_one_letter_code
_entity_poly.pdbx_strand_id
1 'polypeptide(L)'
;MEGVKATTKDASLQQRNVPNRYTFPCPYCPEKNFDQEGLVEHCKLTHSTDTKSVVCPICASMPWGDPSYRSANFMEHIQRRHRFSYDTFVDYDVDEDDMINQVLQRSIIDQ
;
A
#
# COMPACT_ATOMS: atom_id res chain seq x y z
N MET A 1 -3.64 38.37 42.42
CA MET A 1 -2.33 38.13 41.77
C MET A 1 -1.95 36.70 42.11
N GLU A 2 -1.75 35.76 41.18
CA GLU A 2 -1.42 35.86 39.76
C GLU A 2 -2.07 34.70 38.97
N GLY A 3 -2.50 35.00 37.75
CA GLY A 3 -3.08 34.01 36.85
C GLY A 3 -2.01 33.15 36.19
N VAL A 4 -2.28 31.84 36.12
CA VAL A 4 -1.46 30.91 35.33
C VAL A 4 -2.01 30.85 33.91
N LYS A 5 -1.16 31.30 33.00
CA LYS A 5 -1.45 31.61 31.60
C LYS A 5 -1.65 30.32 30.80
N ALA A 6 -2.67 30.31 29.96
CA ALA A 6 -2.81 29.36 28.87
C ALA A 6 -1.57 29.45 27.96
N THR A 7 -0.83 28.35 27.84
CA THR A 7 0.14 28.20 26.76
C THR A 7 -0.45 27.25 25.73
N THR A 8 -0.93 27.86 24.65
CA THR A 8 -1.09 27.23 23.35
C THR A 8 0.20 26.48 23.01
N LYS A 9 0.18 25.15 23.03
CA LYS A 9 1.12 24.36 22.25
C LYS A 9 0.38 23.96 20.99
N ASP A 10 0.42 24.88 20.04
CA ASP A 10 0.26 24.57 18.63
C ASP A 10 1.21 23.42 18.33
N ALA A 11 0.67 22.21 18.36
CA ALA A 11 1.35 21.01 17.91
C ALA A 11 1.27 21.05 16.39
N SER A 12 2.04 21.95 15.79
CA SER A 12 2.56 21.78 14.44
C SER A 12 3.38 20.49 14.47
N LEU A 13 2.67 19.37 14.34
CA LEU A 13 3.21 18.03 14.16
C LEU A 13 4.11 18.12 12.95
N GLN A 14 5.40 18.24 13.22
CA GLN A 14 6.47 18.03 12.26
C GLN A 14 6.14 16.72 11.55
N GLN A 15 5.65 16.82 10.32
CA GLN A 15 5.38 15.68 9.47
C GLN A 15 6.67 14.89 9.43
N ARG A 16 6.70 13.76 10.14
CA ARG A 16 7.74 12.77 9.94
C ARG A 16 7.73 12.53 8.44
N ASN A 17 8.85 12.73 7.75
CA ASN A 17 8.99 12.52 6.31
C ASN A 17 8.96 11.02 5.98
N VAL A 18 8.01 10.30 6.60
CA VAL A 18 7.70 8.91 6.38
C VAL A 18 6.66 8.93 5.28
N PRO A 19 7.00 8.44 4.07
CA PRO A 19 6.02 8.36 3.00
C PRO A 19 4.83 7.51 3.46
N ASN A 20 3.62 7.96 3.15
CA ASN A 20 2.40 7.24 3.49
C ASN A 20 2.36 5.90 2.74
N ARG A 21 2.30 4.78 3.47
CA ARG A 21 2.29 3.42 2.91
C ARG A 21 0.97 2.68 3.11
N TYR A 22 0.00 3.31 3.75
CA TYR A 22 -1.24 2.65 4.16
C TYR A 22 -2.44 3.14 3.37
N THR A 23 -2.44 4.41 3.00
CA THR A 23 -3.57 5.00 2.28
C THR A 23 -3.10 5.75 1.04
N PHE A 24 -3.88 5.67 -0.04
CA PHE A 24 -3.51 6.17 -1.36
C PHE A 24 -4.64 7.02 -1.94
N PRO A 25 -4.32 8.16 -2.58
CA PRO A 25 -5.29 8.93 -3.34
C PRO A 25 -5.56 8.29 -4.71
N CYS A 26 -6.78 8.39 -5.23
CA CYS A 26 -7.04 8.01 -6.61
C CYS A 26 -6.38 9.01 -7.56
N PRO A 27 -5.65 8.55 -8.60
CA PRO A 27 -5.03 9.47 -9.56
C PRO A 27 -6.01 10.04 -10.60
N TYR A 28 -7.23 9.51 -10.68
CA TYR A 28 -8.23 9.92 -11.68
C TYR A 28 -9.35 10.81 -11.13
N CYS A 29 -9.61 10.76 -9.83
CA CYS A 29 -10.74 11.43 -9.18
C CYS A 29 -10.31 12.03 -7.83
N PRO A 30 -11.15 12.89 -7.20
CA PRO A 30 -10.80 13.54 -5.93
C PRO A 30 -10.90 12.61 -4.70
N GLU A 31 -11.31 11.35 -4.89
CA GLU A 31 -11.41 10.39 -3.79
C GLU A 31 -10.02 9.97 -3.28
N LYS A 32 -9.94 9.77 -1.97
CA LYS A 32 -8.69 9.55 -1.25
C LYS A 32 -8.92 8.61 -0.07
N ASN A 33 -7.80 8.19 0.53
CA ASN A 33 -7.76 7.28 1.67
C ASN A 33 -8.13 5.83 1.33
N PHE A 34 -7.85 5.38 0.11
CA PHE A 34 -7.99 3.96 -0.23
C PHE A 34 -6.81 3.18 0.31
N ASP A 35 -7.05 2.00 0.87
CA ASP A 35 -6.00 0.99 1.02
C ASP A 35 -5.55 0.47 -0.37
N GLN A 36 -4.54 -0.39 -0.40
CA GLN A 36 -4.00 -0.92 -1.65
C GLN A 36 -5.07 -1.64 -2.49
N GLU A 37 -5.90 -2.49 -1.87
CA GLU A 37 -6.89 -3.31 -2.55
C GLU A 37 -8.10 -2.45 -2.97
N GLY A 38 -8.57 -1.59 -2.06
CA GLY A 38 -9.62 -0.63 -2.32
C GLY A 38 -9.30 0.29 -3.50
N LEU A 39 -8.04 0.72 -3.65
CA LEU A 39 -7.63 1.54 -4.80
C LEU A 39 -7.71 0.76 -6.11
N VAL A 40 -7.26 -0.50 -6.12
CA VAL A 40 -7.29 -1.37 -7.30
C VAL A 40 -8.74 -1.61 -7.75
N GLU A 41 -9.62 -1.94 -6.80
CA GLU A 41 -11.04 -2.15 -7.07
C GLU A 41 -11.72 -0.88 -7.56
N HIS A 42 -11.52 0.23 -6.86
CA HIS A 42 -12.07 1.53 -7.22
C HIS A 42 -11.67 1.94 -8.65
N CYS A 43 -10.38 1.87 -8.98
CA CYS A 43 -9.92 2.21 -10.33
C CYS A 43 -10.51 1.25 -11.39
N LYS A 44 -10.65 -0.04 -11.07
CA LYS A 44 -11.25 -1.02 -11.99
C LYS A 44 -12.73 -0.74 -12.25
N LEU A 45 -13.52 -0.41 -11.24
CA LEU A 45 -14.96 -0.20 -11.38
C LEU A 45 -15.29 1.18 -11.97
N THR A 46 -14.60 2.22 -11.52
CA THR A 46 -14.94 3.62 -11.84
C THR A 46 -14.15 4.16 -13.03
N HIS A 47 -12.96 3.63 -13.31
CA HIS A 47 -12.01 4.19 -14.28
C HIS A 47 -11.47 3.17 -15.30
N SER A 48 -12.17 2.05 -15.53
CA SER A 48 -11.78 1.02 -16.51
C SER A 48 -11.57 1.53 -17.94
N THR A 49 -12.21 2.64 -18.32
CA THR A 49 -12.13 3.26 -19.64
C THR A 49 -11.19 4.47 -19.71
N ASP A 50 -10.62 4.90 -18.58
CA ASP A 50 -9.73 6.07 -18.55
C ASP A 50 -8.32 5.67 -19.02
N THR A 51 -7.84 6.34 -20.06
CA THR A 51 -6.53 6.06 -20.69
C THR A 51 -5.48 7.12 -20.34
N LYS A 52 -5.76 8.01 -19.37
CA LYS A 52 -4.81 9.05 -18.99
C LYS A 52 -3.58 8.44 -18.33
N SER A 53 -2.43 8.98 -18.70
CA SER A 53 -1.16 8.62 -18.07
C SER A 53 -1.02 9.31 -16.71
N VAL A 54 -1.03 8.50 -15.67
CA VAL A 54 -0.97 8.93 -14.28
C VAL A 54 0.19 8.28 -13.54
N VAL A 55 0.64 8.94 -12.48
CA VAL A 55 1.62 8.38 -11.54
C VAL A 55 0.91 7.38 -10.65
N CYS A 56 1.50 6.21 -10.45
CA CYS A 56 0.96 5.25 -9.48
C CYS A 56 1.24 5.73 -8.05
N PRO A 57 0.22 6.04 -7.24
CA PRO A 57 0.41 6.56 -5.89
C PRO A 57 1.09 5.53 -4.96
N ILE A 58 0.86 4.23 -5.19
CA ILE A 58 1.49 3.15 -4.41
C ILE A 58 2.99 3.10 -4.70
N CYS A 59 3.37 3.14 -5.98
CA CYS A 59 4.78 3.15 -6.37
C CYS A 59 5.48 4.43 -5.92
N ALA A 60 4.84 5.60 -6.03
CA ALA A 60 5.41 6.87 -5.59
C ALA A 60 5.70 6.91 -4.08
N SER A 61 4.97 6.13 -3.27
CA SER A 61 5.21 5.98 -1.83
C SER A 61 6.35 5.01 -1.47
N MET A 62 6.90 4.29 -2.46
CA MET A 62 8.03 3.37 -2.22
C MET A 62 9.36 4.13 -2.20
N PRO A 63 10.32 3.74 -1.34
CA PRO A 63 11.63 4.40 -1.28
C PRO A 63 12.46 4.21 -2.56
N TRP A 64 12.13 3.21 -3.38
CA TRP A 64 12.73 2.92 -4.69
C TRP A 64 11.85 3.37 -5.87
N GLY A 65 10.70 4.00 -5.60
CA GLY A 65 9.79 4.49 -6.65
C GLY A 65 10.16 5.89 -7.12
N ASP A 66 9.74 6.22 -8.34
CA ASP A 66 9.86 7.57 -8.91
C ASP A 66 8.49 8.30 -8.85
N PRO A 67 8.35 9.37 -8.05
CA PRO A 67 7.13 10.17 -7.96
C PRO A 67 6.73 10.89 -9.26
N SER A 68 7.64 11.03 -10.21
CA SER A 68 7.38 11.66 -11.52
C SER A 68 7.06 10.64 -12.60
N TYR A 69 7.28 9.36 -12.34
CA TYR A 69 7.06 8.31 -13.34
C TYR A 69 5.57 8.10 -13.60
N ARG A 70 5.16 8.42 -14.82
CA ARG A 70 3.79 8.22 -15.29
C ARG A 70 3.69 6.91 -16.06
N SER A 71 2.85 6.01 -15.60
CA SER A 71 2.59 4.75 -16.29
C SER A 71 1.84 5.01 -17.60
N ALA A 72 2.29 4.40 -18.70
CA ALA A 72 1.59 4.48 -19.99
C ALA A 72 0.22 3.77 -19.94
N ASN A 73 0.11 2.68 -19.17
CA ASN A 73 -1.13 1.99 -18.90
C ASN A 73 -1.24 1.72 -17.39
N PHE A 74 -1.73 2.72 -16.65
CA PHE A 74 -1.85 2.62 -15.20
C PHE A 74 -2.81 1.50 -14.77
N MET A 75 -3.90 1.28 -15.51
CA MET A 75 -4.88 0.27 -15.15
C MET A 75 -4.30 -1.15 -15.19
N GLU A 76 -3.55 -1.48 -16.23
CA GLU A 76 -2.84 -2.76 -16.28
C GLU A 76 -1.78 -2.86 -15.18
N HIS A 77 -1.04 -1.77 -14.94
CA HIS A 77 0.00 -1.72 -13.92
C HIS A 77 -0.55 -2.03 -12.51
N ILE A 78 -1.59 -1.33 -12.08
CA ILE A 78 -2.12 -1.47 -10.72
C ILE A 78 -2.79 -2.84 -10.53
N GLN A 79 -3.45 -3.40 -11.56
CA GLN A 79 -4.02 -4.74 -11.52
C GLN A 79 -2.98 -5.87 -11.51
N ARG A 80 -1.80 -5.66 -12.12
CA ARG A 80 -0.75 -6.71 -12.13
C ARG A 80 0.17 -6.62 -10.93
N ARG A 81 0.57 -5.41 -10.51
CA ARG A 81 1.56 -5.22 -9.43
C ARG A 81 0.94 -5.03 -8.04
N HIS A 82 -0.32 -4.60 -7.96
CA HIS A 82 -0.93 -4.24 -6.68
C HIS A 82 -2.26 -4.95 -6.41
N ARG A 83 -2.62 -5.97 -7.20
CA ARG A 83 -3.81 -6.81 -6.96
C ARG A 83 -3.72 -7.64 -5.69
N PHE A 84 -2.51 -7.96 -5.22
CA PHE A 84 -2.31 -8.81 -4.06
C PHE A 84 -1.63 -8.00 -2.95
N SER A 85 -2.26 -7.95 -1.77
CA SER A 85 -1.61 -7.49 -0.55
C SER A 85 -0.77 -8.62 0.04
N TYR A 86 0.46 -8.31 0.46
CA TYR A 86 1.37 -9.29 1.08
C TYR A 86 0.80 -9.89 2.37
N ASP A 87 -0.04 -9.10 3.06
CA ASP A 87 -0.74 -9.45 4.29
C ASP A 87 -1.67 -10.67 4.15
N THR A 88 -2.26 -10.89 2.98
CA THR A 88 -3.17 -12.02 2.75
C THR A 88 -2.45 -13.33 2.42
N PHE A 89 -1.18 -13.28 2.00
CA PHE A 89 -0.45 -14.47 1.53
C PHE A 89 0.62 -14.96 2.49
N VAL A 90 1.02 -14.13 3.45
CA VAL A 90 1.95 -14.52 4.51
C VAL A 90 1.16 -14.75 5.76
N ASP A 91 0.90 -16.02 6.04
CA ASP A 91 0.39 -16.44 7.33
C ASP A 91 1.53 -16.34 8.35
N TYR A 92 1.54 -15.26 9.13
CA TYR A 92 2.54 -15.03 10.17
C TYR A 92 2.30 -15.89 11.41
N ASP A 93 1.15 -16.58 11.50
CA ASP A 93 0.84 -17.51 12.58
C ASP A 93 1.40 -18.91 12.29
N VAL A 94 1.90 -19.17 11.07
CA VAL A 94 2.60 -20.41 10.73
C VAL A 94 4.07 -20.32 11.15
N ASP A 95 4.45 -21.16 12.10
CA ASP A 95 5.83 -21.33 12.52
C ASP A 95 6.68 -21.92 11.38
N GLU A 96 7.77 -21.22 11.02
CA GLU A 96 8.64 -21.58 9.90
C GLU A 96 9.23 -22.99 10.07
N ASP A 97 9.56 -23.38 11.31
CA ASP A 97 10.12 -24.69 11.61
C ASP A 97 9.10 -25.81 11.40
N ASP A 98 7.82 -25.61 11.72
CA ASP A 98 6.76 -26.61 11.48
C ASP A 98 6.55 -26.84 9.97
N MET A 99 6.51 -25.76 9.18
CA MET A 99 6.34 -25.86 7.73
C MET A 99 7.52 -26.60 7.08
N ILE A 100 8.76 -26.29 7.48
CA ILE A 100 9.97 -26.96 6.97
C ILE A 100 9.96 -28.44 7.36
N ASN A 101 9.65 -28.78 8.61
CA ASN A 101 9.58 -30.16 9.07
C ASN A 101 8.51 -30.96 8.30
N GLN A 102 7.36 -30.36 8.00
CA GLN A 102 6.32 -31.02 7.23
C GLN A 102 6.75 -31.31 5.77
N VAL A 103 7.47 -30.39 5.12
CA VAL A 103 8.02 -30.60 3.77
C VAL A 103 9.07 -31.71 3.78
N LEU A 104 9.94 -31.74 4.78
CA LEU A 104 10.94 -32.80 4.96
C LEU A 104 10.28 -34.17 5.16
N GLN A 105 9.26 -34.26 6.02
CA GLN A 105 8.53 -35.51 6.23
C GLN A 105 7.80 -36.00 4.99
N ARG A 106 7.16 -35.10 4.22
CA ARG A 106 6.50 -35.48 2.95
C ARG A 106 7.49 -35.99 1.91
N SER A 107 8.70 -35.43 1.88
CA SER A 107 9.77 -35.89 0.99
C SER A 107 10.28 -37.29 1.32
N ILE A 108 10.12 -37.73 2.57
CA ILE A 108 10.51 -39.08 3.02
C ILE A 108 9.42 -40.12 2.69
N ILE A 109 8.15 -39.70 2.62
CA ILE A 109 7.01 -40.59 2.39
C ILE A 109 6.80 -40.90 0.89
N ASP A 110 7.29 -40.06 -0.02
CA ASP A 110 7.15 -40.23 -1.47
C ASP A 110 8.22 -41.17 -2.10
N GLN A 111 8.93 -41.97 -1.30
CA GLN A 111 10.00 -42.86 -1.72
C GLN A 111 9.61 -44.35 -1.61
#